data_AF-A0A840XKR4-F1
#
_entry.id   AF-A0A840XKR4-F1
#
_cell.length_a   1.000
_cell.length_b   1.000
_cell.length_c   1.000
_cell.angle_alpha   90.00
_cell.angle_beta   90.00
_cell.angle_gamma   90.00
#
_symmetry.space_group_name_H-M   'P 1'
#
loop_
_entity.id
_entity.type
_entity.pdbx_description
1 polymer ?
#
loop_
_entity_poly.entity_id
_entity_poly.type
_entity_poly.pdbx_seq_one_letter_code
_entity_poly.pdbx_strand_id
1 'polypeptide(L)'
;MSTTAWVPSTADFATRLAMVRQRMGWNLKEAAVECELGVNDWARWEGGMMPRNFTEAVMHISARTGVDMFWLMTGQAPAIATAESRPSD
;
A
#
# COMPACT_ATOMS: atom_id res chain seq x y z
N MET A 1 13.04 -5.49 -32.87
CA MET A 1 13.00 -5.60 -31.40
C MET A 1 12.18 -4.41 -30.90
N SER A 2 10.97 -4.62 -30.37
CA SER A 2 10.18 -3.50 -29.84
C SER A 2 10.78 -3.07 -28.52
N THR A 3 11.38 -1.88 -28.50
CA THR A 3 11.91 -1.19 -27.32
C THR A 3 10.75 -0.53 -26.58
N THR A 4 9.84 -1.33 -26.01
CA THR A 4 8.82 -0.76 -25.13
C THR A 4 9.53 -0.21 -23.89
N ALA A 5 9.49 1.11 -23.71
CA ALA A 5 10.01 1.74 -22.51
C ALA A 5 9.28 1.19 -21.28
N TRP A 6 10.02 0.92 -20.21
CA TRP A 6 9.42 0.51 -18.94
C TRP A 6 8.65 1.69 -18.33
N VAL A 7 7.41 1.43 -17.90
CA VAL A 7 6.55 2.41 -17.21
C VAL A 7 6.30 1.88 -15.79
N PRO A 8 6.63 2.64 -14.73
CA PRO A 8 6.33 2.22 -13.37
C PRO A 8 4.82 2.17 -13.15
N SER A 9 4.37 1.18 -12.37
CA SER A 9 2.95 0.97 -12.09
C SER A 9 2.76 0.68 -10.61
N THR A 10 1.64 1.12 -10.07
CA THR A 10 1.19 0.79 -8.71
C THR A 10 0.21 -0.38 -8.71
N ALA A 11 0.18 -1.20 -9.77
CA ALA A 11 -0.72 -2.34 -9.87
C ALA A 11 -0.35 -3.48 -8.91
N ASP A 12 0.92 -3.65 -8.58
CA ASP A 12 1.39 -4.65 -7.63
C ASP A 12 1.50 -4.10 -6.20
N PHE A 13 1.30 -4.99 -5.22
CA PHE A 13 1.35 -4.63 -3.80
C PHE A 13 2.75 -4.20 -3.35
N ALA A 14 3.80 -4.81 -3.90
CA ALA A 14 5.18 -4.51 -3.53
C ALA A 14 5.54 -3.05 -3.80
N THR A 15 5.17 -2.54 -4.98
CA THR A 15 5.38 -1.14 -5.35
C THR A 15 4.63 -0.19 -4.42
N ARG A 16 3.35 -0.48 -4.12
CA ARG A 16 2.56 0.35 -3.19
C ARG A 16 3.14 0.35 -1.78
N LEU A 17 3.57 -0.81 -1.29
CA LEU A 17 4.19 -0.95 0.02
C LEU A 17 5.51 -0.15 0.11
N ALA A 18 6.35 -0.25 -0.92
CA ALA A 18 7.58 0.53 -1.01
C ALA A 18 7.31 2.04 -1.02
N MET A 19 6.26 2.50 -1.71
CA MET A 19 5.86 3.91 -1.70
C MET A 19 5.49 4.38 -0.28
N VAL A 20 4.72 3.58 0.47
CA VAL A 20 4.36 3.90 1.86
C VAL A 20 5.62 4.02 2.72
N ARG A 21 6.53 3.05 2.64
CA ARG A 21 7.78 3.07 3.42
C ARG A 21 8.64 4.30 3.10
N GLN A 22 8.82 4.61 1.81
CA GLN A 22 9.60 5.77 1.36
C GLN A 22 8.96 7.09 1.81
N ARG A 23 7.62 7.20 1.77
CA ARG A 23 6.89 8.37 2.26
C ARG A 23 7.11 8.63 3.76
N MET A 24 7.30 7.57 4.54
CA MET A 24 7.57 7.68 5.98
C MET A 24 9.06 7.92 6.30
N GLY A 25 9.95 7.74 5.32
CA GLY A 25 11.39 7.86 5.51
C GLY A 25 12.02 6.67 6.24
N TRP A 26 11.35 5.51 6.24
CA TRP A 26 11.78 4.34 6.99
C TRP A 26 12.67 3.38 6.18
N ASN A 27 13.61 2.75 6.86
CA ASN A 27 14.22 1.51 6.40
C ASN A 27 13.30 0.29 6.67
N LEU A 28 13.67 -0.90 6.17
CA LEU A 28 12.86 -2.12 6.33
C LEU A 28 12.62 -2.50 7.80
N LYS A 29 13.61 -2.29 8.67
CA LYS A 29 13.50 -2.62 10.10
C LYS A 29 12.54 -1.67 10.81
N GLU A 30 12.67 -0.37 10.54
CA GLU A 30 11.78 0.65 11.08
C GLU A 30 10.34 0.41 10.65
N ALA A 31 10.10 0.16 9.35
CA ALA A 31 8.76 -0.08 8.84
C ALA A 31 8.09 -1.29 9.50
N ALA A 32 8.84 -2.39 9.63
CA ALA A 32 8.37 -3.58 10.33
C ALA A 32 8.08 -3.32 11.83
N VAL A 33 8.98 -2.63 12.54
CA VAL A 33 8.78 -2.31 13.97
C VAL A 33 7.59 -1.38 14.17
N GLU A 34 7.51 -0.30 13.39
CA GLU A 34 6.46 0.71 13.51
C GLU A 34 5.08 0.15 13.16
N CYS A 35 5.00 -0.81 12.24
CA CYS A 35 3.74 -1.47 11.88
C CYS A 35 3.48 -2.77 12.65
N GLU A 36 4.34 -3.16 13.60
CA GLU A 36 4.21 -4.42 14.38
C GLU A 36 4.23 -5.69 13.50
N LEU A 37 5.07 -5.69 12.47
CA LEU A 37 5.22 -6.77 11.48
C LEU A 37 6.63 -7.34 11.48
N GLY A 38 6.83 -8.49 10.83
CA GLY A 38 8.14 -9.12 10.70
C GLY A 38 9.01 -8.44 9.63
N VAL A 39 10.26 -8.09 9.96
CA VAL A 39 11.23 -7.50 9.01
C VAL A 39 11.43 -8.37 7.76
N ASN A 40 11.52 -9.70 7.97
CA ASN A 40 11.68 -10.65 6.87
C ASN A 40 10.43 -10.72 5.98
N ASP A 41 9.25 -10.57 6.58
CA ASP A 41 8.00 -10.57 5.83
C ASP A 41 7.88 -9.29 5.01
N TRP A 42 8.19 -8.14 5.59
CA TRP A 42 8.25 -6.86 4.87
C TRP A 42 9.19 -6.93 3.66
N ALA A 43 10.41 -7.44 3.87
CA ALA A 43 11.40 -7.58 2.80
C ALA A 43 10.92 -8.54 1.68
N ARG A 44 10.27 -9.65 2.04
CA ARG A 44 9.67 -10.57 1.06
C ARG A 44 8.54 -9.91 0.28
N TRP A 45 7.73 -9.09 0.93
CA TRP A 45 6.60 -8.42 0.28
C TRP A 45 7.04 -7.34 -0.69
N GLU A 46 8.01 -6.49 -0.32
CA GLU A 46 8.65 -5.57 -1.27
C GLU A 46 9.43 -6.31 -2.36
N GLY A 47 9.81 -7.57 -2.13
CA GLY A 47 10.35 -8.49 -3.13
C GLY A 47 9.30 -9.16 -4.04
N GLY A 48 8.02 -8.84 -3.90
CA GLY A 48 6.94 -9.33 -4.77
C GLY A 48 6.13 -10.51 -4.21
N MET A 49 6.46 -11.01 -3.01
CA MET A 49 5.65 -12.04 -2.36
C MET A 49 4.38 -11.44 -1.75
N MET A 50 3.29 -12.19 -1.72
CA MET A 50 2.08 -11.76 -1.01
C MET A 50 2.11 -12.18 0.47
N PRO A 51 1.63 -11.34 1.39
CA PRO A 51 1.37 -11.77 2.78
C PRO A 51 0.34 -12.89 2.82
N ARG A 52 0.54 -13.87 3.72
CA ARG A 52 -0.46 -14.92 3.97
C ARG A 52 -1.75 -14.33 4.55
N ASN A 53 -1.61 -13.42 5.52
CA ASN A 53 -2.71 -12.69 6.14
C ASN A 53 -2.76 -11.27 5.53
N PHE A 54 -3.05 -11.18 4.23
CA PHE A 54 -2.98 -9.93 3.47
C PHE A 54 -3.76 -8.79 4.11
N THR A 55 -5.03 -9.02 4.44
CA THR A 55 -5.89 -8.00 5.05
C THR A 55 -5.35 -7.52 6.39
N GLU A 56 -4.88 -8.43 7.24
CA GLU A 56 -4.31 -8.10 8.56
C GLU A 56 -3.08 -7.21 8.42
N ALA A 57 -2.12 -7.61 7.57
CA ALA A 57 -0.93 -6.82 7.32
C ALA A 57 -1.25 -5.40 6.83
N VAL A 58 -2.18 -5.27 5.87
CA VAL A 58 -2.62 -3.97 5.35
C VAL A 58 -3.32 -3.14 6.44
N MET A 59 -4.14 -3.75 7.31
CA MET A 59 -4.77 -3.04 8.43
C MET A 59 -3.73 -2.43 9.37
N HIS A 60 -2.70 -3.20 9.78
CA HIS A 60 -1.62 -2.68 10.62
C HIS A 60 -0.87 -1.51 9.96
N ILE A 61 -0.55 -1.63 8.67
CA ILE A 61 0.14 -0.58 7.93
C ILE A 61 -0.73 0.68 7.80
N SER A 62 -2.01 0.51 7.44
CA SER A 62 -2.97 1.62 7.30
C SER A 62 -3.17 2.34 8.62
N ALA A 63 -3.38 1.60 9.72
CA ALA A 63 -3.54 2.17 11.05
C ALA A 63 -2.31 2.99 11.50
N ARG A 64 -1.09 2.51 11.20
CA ARG A 64 0.13 3.21 11.61
C ARG A 64 0.47 4.43 10.75
N THR A 65 0.27 4.32 9.44
CA THR A 65 0.77 5.30 8.46
C THR A 65 -0.29 6.29 7.97
N GLY A 66 -1.57 5.98 8.17
CA GLY A 66 -2.68 6.74 7.62
C GLY A 66 -2.88 6.55 6.11
N VAL A 67 -2.17 5.61 5.47
CA VAL A 67 -2.45 5.27 4.07
C VAL A 67 -3.84 4.65 3.94
N ASP A 68 -4.57 5.05 2.90
CA ASP A 68 -5.86 4.47 2.60
C ASP A 68 -5.74 2.96 2.34
N MET A 69 -6.51 2.18 3.11
CA MET A 69 -6.46 0.71 3.07
C MET A 69 -6.88 0.17 1.69
N PHE A 70 -7.91 0.76 1.09
CA PHE A 70 -8.42 0.31 -0.21
C PHE A 70 -7.39 0.53 -1.31
N TRP A 71 -6.72 1.69 -1.31
CA TRP A 71 -5.62 2.00 -2.20
C TRP A 71 -4.44 1.05 -1.98
N LEU A 72 -4.04 0.78 -0.74
CA LEU A 72 -2.92 -0.13 -0.48
C LEU A 72 -3.22 -1.55 -0.97
N MET A 73 -4.48 -2.01 -0.87
CA MET A 73 -4.89 -3.33 -1.35
C MET A 73 -4.97 -3.41 -2.88
N THR A 74 -5.50 -2.38 -3.53
CA THR A 74 -5.97 -2.49 -4.94
C THR A 74 -5.21 -1.59 -5.92
N GLY A 75 -4.51 -0.57 -5.43
CA GLY A 75 -3.94 0.51 -6.23
C GLY A 75 -4.96 1.48 -6.83
N GLN A 76 -6.24 1.31 -6.55
CA GLN A 76 -7.29 2.21 -6.98
C GLN A 76 -7.46 3.33 -5.95
N ALA A 77 -7.72 4.55 -6.41
CA ALA A 77 -8.11 5.62 -5.51
C ALA A 77 -9.41 5.24 -4.78
N PRO A 78 -9.57 5.56 -3.48
CA PRO A 78 -10.85 5.37 -2.82
C PRO A 78 -11.91 6.16 -3.59
N ALA A 79 -13.09 5.57 -3.78
CA ALA A 79 -14.20 6.29 -4.36
C ALA A 79 -14.49 7.50 -3.48
N ILE A 80 -14.16 8.70 -3.97
CA ILE A 80 -14.63 9.91 -3.31
C ILE A 80 -16.14 9.86 -3.45
N ALA A 81 -16.85 9.74 -2.34
CA ALA A 81 -18.28 9.97 -2.33
C ALA A 81 -18.47 11.44 -2.75
N THR A 82 -18.78 11.66 -4.02
CA THR A 82 -19.12 12.99 -4.52
C THR A 82 -20.29 13.47 -3.67
N ALA A 83 -20.04 14.50 -2.86
CA ALA A 83 -21.07 15.12 -2.04
C ALA A 83 -21.99 15.97 -2.93
N GLU A 84 -22.85 15.32 -3.71
CA GLU A 84 -23.95 15.88 -4.52
C GLU A 84 -25.03 14.79 -4.59
N SER A 85 -26.31 14.94 -4.22
CA SER A 85 -27.12 16.06 -3.77
C SER A 85 -28.34 15.42 -3.08
N ARG A 86 -28.56 15.63 -1.78
CA ARG A 86 -29.86 15.31 -1.18
C ARG A 86 -30.76 16.52 -1.42
N PRO A 87 -31.82 16.45 -2.24
CA PRO A 87 -32.78 17.53 -2.30
C PRO A 87 -33.43 17.64 -0.91
N SER A 88 -33.42 18.85 -0.37
CA SER A 88 -34.25 19.21 0.77
C SER A 88 -35.71 19.24 0.31
N ASP A 89 -36.51 18.29 0.78
CA ASP A 89 -37.97 18.43 0.89
C ASP A 89 -38.33 18.81 2.33
#